data_AF-A0A1Y1Q5N5-F1
#
_entry.id   AF-A0A1Y1Q5N5-F1
#
_cell.length_a   1.000
_cell.length_b   1.000
_cell.length_c   1.000
_cell.angle_alpha   90.00
_cell.angle_beta   90.00
_cell.angle_gamma   90.00
#
_symmetry.space_group_name_H-M   'P 1'
#
loop_
_entity.id
_entity.type
_entity.pdbx_description
1 polymer ?
#
loop_
_entity_poly.entity_id
_entity_poly.type
_entity_poly.pdbx_seq_one_letter_code
_entity_poly.pdbx_strand_id
1 'polypeptide(L)'
;MVGWATGLSLPTNPRYEWWANKRAFAHPTRPTHADLATLVAPVNTTYYCAKHGKICKPLFSMLSWWKRYSKDTLHRLAEFAKLRTDTYQICLNGNSETINLFSQLAKKHPALAKLAKRQKLRGIFSSPPYVGLIDYHEQHAYAYELFGLERQDEQEIGALFKKQTKKAQQEYVQGIAKVLVHCQRFLTKGFDIFLVANDKYNLYPPIAEQADLQIVHQYKRPVLNRTEKDKGAYSEIIFHLKEK
;
A
#
# COMPACT_ATOMS: atom_id res chain seq x y z
N MET A 1 1.70 0.88 -10.01
CA MET A 1 2.60 1.62 -9.10
C MET A 1 2.72 0.78 -7.83
N VAL A 2 3.86 0.14 -7.59
CA VAL A 2 4.08 -0.69 -6.40
C VAL A 2 4.97 0.11 -5.44
N GLY A 3 4.45 0.42 -4.26
CA GLY A 3 5.12 1.25 -3.25
C GLY A 3 6.37 0.57 -2.72
N TRP A 4 7.47 1.31 -2.67
CA TRP A 4 8.70 0.90 -2.01
C TRP A 4 8.61 1.25 -0.52
N ALA A 5 8.87 0.28 0.35
CA ALA A 5 9.14 0.53 1.76
C ALA A 5 10.65 0.34 1.99
N THR A 6 11.41 1.44 2.08
CA THR A 6 12.74 1.41 2.68
C THR A 6 12.58 1.43 4.20
N GLY A 7 12.79 0.29 4.84
CA GLY A 7 12.85 0.18 6.30
C GLY A 7 14.15 0.79 6.84
N LEU A 8 14.07 2.02 7.34
CA LEU A 8 15.04 2.55 8.30
C LEU A 8 14.39 2.44 9.68
N SER A 9 14.89 1.53 10.50
CA SER A 9 14.54 1.43 11.91
C SER A 9 15.13 2.62 12.66
N LEU A 10 14.30 3.59 13.02
CA LEU A 10 14.63 4.57 14.05
C LEU A 10 14.03 4.10 15.39
N PRO A 11 14.76 4.25 16.50
CA PRO A 11 14.29 3.79 17.81
C PRO A 11 13.08 4.62 18.25
N THR A 12 11.91 3.97 18.36
CA THR A 12 10.71 4.60 18.91
C THR A 12 10.82 4.66 20.43
N ASN A 13 11.04 5.87 20.93
CA ASN A 13 10.89 6.26 22.33
C ASN A 13 9.49 5.86 22.84
N PRO A 14 9.36 5.03 23.88
CA PRO A 14 8.08 4.49 24.34
C PRO A 14 7.47 5.45 25.36
N ARG A 15 6.76 6.48 24.90
CA ARG A 15 5.86 7.23 25.77
C ARG A 15 4.65 7.59 24.96
N TYR A 16 3.58 6.79 25.08
CA TYR A 16 2.17 7.20 25.12
C TYR A 16 1.34 5.91 25.21
N GLU A 17 1.17 5.40 26.43
CA GLU A 17 0.10 4.43 26.73
C GLU A 17 -1.26 5.13 26.61
N TRP A 18 -2.23 4.49 25.94
CA TRP A 18 -3.64 4.86 26.08
C TRP A 18 -4.51 3.60 26.18
N TRP A 19 -5.18 3.50 27.33
CA TRP A 19 -5.92 2.36 27.87
C TRP A 19 -7.35 2.19 27.28
N ALA A 20 -7.96 1.08 27.68
CA ALA A 20 -9.13 0.38 27.12
C ALA A 20 -10.55 0.94 27.45
N ASN A 21 -11.48 0.54 26.57
CA ASN A 21 -12.92 0.20 26.74
C ASN A 21 -13.90 1.14 27.48
N LYS A 22 -15.08 1.35 26.86
CA LYS A 22 -16.43 1.00 27.40
C LYS A 22 -17.54 1.15 26.34
N ARG A 23 -18.53 0.25 26.40
CA ARG A 23 -19.76 0.17 25.57
C ARG A 23 -20.69 1.37 25.83
N ALA A 24 -21.43 1.85 24.82
CA ALA A 24 -22.85 2.27 24.92
C ALA A 24 -23.44 2.79 23.59
N PHE A 25 -24.64 2.27 23.28
CA PHE A 25 -25.78 2.74 22.45
C PHE A 25 -25.58 3.84 21.38
N ALA A 26 -25.98 3.50 20.15
CA ALA A 26 -26.07 4.41 19.00
C ALA A 26 -27.52 4.90 18.79
N HIS A 27 -27.68 6.22 18.59
CA HIS A 27 -28.91 6.84 18.06
C HIS A 27 -28.75 7.04 16.53
N PRO A 28 -29.78 6.88 15.68
CA PRO A 28 -29.57 6.51 14.28
C PRO A 28 -29.20 7.64 13.30
N THR A 29 -28.97 8.88 13.73
CA THR A 29 -28.98 10.03 12.80
C THR A 29 -27.83 11.02 12.94
N ARG A 30 -26.69 10.65 13.55
CA ARG A 30 -25.48 11.51 13.54
C ARG A 30 -24.26 10.75 13.03
N PRO A 31 -23.48 11.34 12.09
CA PRO A 31 -22.26 10.72 11.61
C PRO A 31 -21.33 10.47 12.79
N THR A 32 -20.91 9.22 12.93
CA THR A 32 -19.95 8.80 13.95
C THR A 32 -18.54 9.14 13.47
N HIS A 33 -17.59 9.23 14.39
CA HIS A 33 -16.18 9.49 14.02
C HIS A 33 -15.58 8.42 13.09
N ALA A 34 -16.18 7.23 12.99
CA ALA A 34 -15.79 6.22 12.00
C ALA A 34 -16.22 6.60 10.58
N ASP A 35 -17.33 7.33 10.44
CA ASP A 35 -17.85 7.80 9.15
C ASP A 35 -17.05 9.01 8.63
N LEU A 36 -16.17 9.60 9.46
CA LEU A 36 -15.26 10.67 9.04
C LEU A 36 -14.22 10.22 8.01
N ALA A 37 -13.93 8.91 7.94
CA ALA A 37 -13.02 8.36 6.94
C ALA A 37 -13.67 8.26 5.54
N THR A 38 -15.00 8.40 5.45
CA THR A 38 -15.80 8.18 4.23
C THR A 38 -16.92 9.22 4.13
N LEU A 39 -16.65 10.48 4.45
CA LEU A 39 -17.67 11.54 4.40
C LEU A 39 -18.04 11.85 2.95
N VAL A 40 -19.34 11.74 2.65
CA VAL A 40 -19.91 12.17 1.37
C VAL A 40 -20.14 13.69 1.35
N ALA A 41 -20.34 14.31 2.52
CA ALA A 41 -20.56 15.75 2.67
C ALA A 41 -19.84 16.27 3.93
N PRO A 42 -19.40 17.54 3.92
CA PRO A 42 -18.73 18.14 5.07
C PRO A 42 -19.68 18.23 6.28
N VAL A 43 -19.17 17.85 7.46
CA VAL A 43 -19.89 17.98 8.73
C VAL A 43 -19.55 19.32 9.36
N ASN A 44 -20.54 20.22 9.43
CA ASN A 44 -20.34 21.58 9.93
C ASN A 44 -20.87 21.80 11.36
N THR A 45 -21.52 20.79 11.94
CA THR A 45 -22.13 20.85 13.28
C THR A 45 -21.50 19.85 14.24
N THR A 46 -21.68 20.05 15.55
CA THR A 46 -21.22 19.11 16.57
C THR A 46 -21.88 17.74 16.44
N TYR A 47 -21.11 16.67 16.65
CA TYR A 47 -21.57 15.30 16.54
C TYR A 47 -21.08 14.47 17.74
N TYR A 48 -21.81 13.41 18.08
CA TYR A 48 -21.34 12.49 19.11
C TYR A 48 -20.26 11.57 18.53
N CYS A 49 -19.08 11.58 19.14
CA CYS A 49 -17.95 10.77 18.74
C CYS A 49 -17.82 9.56 19.64
N ALA A 50 -18.17 8.38 19.12
CA ALA A 50 -18.00 7.12 19.84
C ALA A 50 -16.52 6.82 20.18
N LYS A 51 -15.56 7.20 19.31
CA LYS A 51 -14.12 7.00 19.55
C LYS A 51 -13.62 7.77 20.78
N HIS A 52 -14.13 8.97 21.00
CA HIS A 52 -13.75 9.82 22.14
C HIS A 52 -14.77 9.81 23.28
N GLY A 53 -15.89 9.08 23.13
CA GLY A 53 -16.98 9.02 24.11
C GLY A 53 -17.59 10.38 24.45
N LYS A 54 -17.55 11.37 23.54
CA LYS A 54 -17.98 12.75 23.81
C LYS A 54 -18.54 13.46 22.58
N ILE A 55 -19.20 14.59 22.80
CA ILE A 55 -19.57 15.50 21.72
C ILE A 55 -18.29 16.15 21.16
N CYS A 56 -18.00 15.89 19.89
CA CYS A 56 -16.90 16.50 19.15
C CYS A 56 -17.43 17.62 18.26
N LYS A 57 -16.58 18.63 18.05
CA LYS A 57 -16.80 19.71 17.09
C LYS A 57 -15.92 19.49 15.85
N PRO A 58 -16.42 19.77 14.64
CA PRO A 58 -15.59 19.78 13.43
C PRO A 58 -14.40 20.72 13.55
N LEU A 59 -13.33 20.43 12.81
CA LEU A 59 -12.21 21.36 12.69
C LEU A 59 -12.61 22.47 11.72
N PHE A 60 -12.73 23.69 12.22
CA PHE A 60 -13.05 24.86 11.40
C PHE A 60 -11.86 25.41 10.60
N SER A 61 -10.67 24.86 10.79
CA SER A 61 -9.48 25.22 10.03
C SER A 61 -8.56 24.02 9.87
N MET A 62 -8.14 23.77 8.63
CA MET A 62 -7.08 22.82 8.28
C MET A 62 -5.69 23.46 8.29
N LEU A 63 -5.60 24.79 8.43
CA LEU A 63 -4.34 25.53 8.23
C LEU A 63 -3.26 25.13 9.22
N SER A 64 -3.60 24.87 10.49
CA SER A 64 -2.63 24.47 11.50
C SER A 64 -2.03 23.08 11.18
N TRP A 65 -2.85 22.15 10.70
CA TRP A 65 -2.42 20.85 10.23
C TRP A 65 -1.57 20.96 8.98
N TRP A 66 -2.00 21.76 8.00
CA TRP A 66 -1.24 22.01 6.79
C TRP A 66 0.16 22.54 7.12
N LYS A 67 0.26 23.61 7.91
CA LYS A 67 1.55 24.18 8.35
C LYS A 67 2.42 23.16 9.07
N ARG A 68 1.83 22.36 9.98
CA ARG A 68 2.56 21.33 10.72
C ARG A 68 3.11 20.26 9.79
N TYR A 69 2.28 19.71 8.91
CA TYR A 69 2.70 18.67 7.97
C TYR A 69 3.71 19.21 6.96
N SER A 70 3.53 20.41 6.42
CA SER A 70 4.51 21.03 5.53
C SER A 70 5.87 21.19 6.21
N LYS A 71 5.90 21.66 7.47
CA LYS A 71 7.16 21.80 8.23
C LYS A 71 7.81 20.45 8.49
N ASP A 72 7.03 19.45 8.89
CA ASP A 72 7.53 18.08 9.09
C ASP A 72 8.08 17.48 7.79
N THR A 73 7.39 17.66 6.66
CA THR A 73 7.86 17.23 5.34
C THR A 73 9.22 17.86 5.01
N LEU A 74 9.38 19.17 5.21
CA LEU A 74 10.66 19.84 4.95
C LEU A 74 11.79 19.30 5.84
N HIS A 75 11.52 19.04 7.12
CA HIS A 75 12.51 18.43 8.02
C HIS A 75 12.91 17.03 7.55
N ARG A 76 11.95 16.19 7.17
CA ARG A 76 12.21 14.83 6.66
C ARG A 76 12.97 14.83 5.35
N LEU A 77 12.67 15.77 4.45
CA LEU A 77 13.42 15.94 3.20
C LEU A 77 14.87 16.36 3.48
N ALA A 78 15.10 17.26 4.44
CA ALA A 78 16.44 17.67 4.85
C ALA A 78 17.22 16.53 5.52
N GLU A 79 16.56 15.68 6.29
CA GLU A 79 17.16 14.46 6.86
C GLU A 79 17.49 13.44 5.77
N PHE A 80 16.52 13.15 4.89
CA PHE A 80 16.71 12.24 3.77
C PHE A 80 17.85 12.71 2.84
N ALA A 81 17.98 14.02 2.60
CA ALA A 81 19.06 14.58 1.81
C ALA A 81 20.46 14.24 2.36
N LYS A 82 20.59 14.02 3.67
CA LYS A 82 21.83 13.59 4.34
C LYS A 82 22.03 12.06 4.29
N LEU A 83 20.93 11.30 4.30
CA LEU A 83 20.97 9.83 4.34
C LEU A 83 21.02 9.18 2.96
N ARG A 84 20.51 9.86 1.93
CA ARG A 84 20.42 9.30 0.59
C ARG A 84 21.81 8.97 0.06
N THR A 85 21.92 7.82 -0.56
CA THR A 85 23.12 7.38 -1.26
C THR A 85 23.04 7.78 -2.73
N ASP A 86 24.17 7.68 -3.44
CA ASP A 86 24.23 7.88 -4.88
C ASP A 86 23.63 6.69 -5.63
N THR A 87 22.31 6.54 -5.52
CA THR A 87 21.53 5.48 -6.14
C THR A 87 20.48 6.08 -7.07
N TYR A 88 20.22 5.38 -8.17
CA TYR A 88 19.15 5.75 -9.09
C TYR A 88 17.81 5.23 -8.58
N GLN A 89 16.83 6.14 -8.47
CA GLN A 89 15.45 5.84 -8.10
C GLN A 89 14.54 6.34 -9.21
N ILE A 90 13.99 5.42 -10.00
CA ILE A 90 13.19 5.76 -11.19
C ILE A 90 11.76 5.26 -11.01
N CYS A 91 10.80 6.18 -11.06
CA CYS A 91 9.38 5.83 -11.10
C CYS A 91 8.94 5.59 -12.55
N LEU A 92 8.40 4.40 -12.83
CA LEU A 92 7.79 4.02 -14.09
C LEU A 92 6.29 3.81 -13.88
N ASN A 93 5.46 4.50 -14.66
CA ASN A 93 4.02 4.33 -14.68
C ASN A 93 3.64 3.35 -15.82
N GLY A 94 2.79 2.38 -15.51
CA GLY A 94 2.19 1.45 -16.48
C GLY A 94 1.60 0.23 -15.78
N ASN A 95 0.85 -0.56 -16.56
CA ASN A 95 0.28 -1.83 -16.09
C ASN A 95 1.40 -2.86 -15.86
N SER A 96 1.53 -3.34 -14.62
CA SER A 96 2.55 -4.30 -14.21
C SER A 96 2.46 -5.66 -14.91
N GLU A 97 1.30 -6.02 -15.48
CA GLU A 97 1.12 -7.25 -16.25
C GLU A 97 1.78 -7.20 -17.64
N THR A 98 2.06 -6.00 -18.16
CA THR A 98 2.45 -5.83 -19.58
C THR A 98 3.62 -4.87 -19.80
N ILE A 99 3.92 -3.98 -18.84
CA ILE A 99 4.94 -2.95 -18.98
C ILE A 99 6.33 -3.54 -19.29
N ASN A 100 6.95 -3.09 -20.37
CA ASN A 100 8.34 -3.45 -20.64
C ASN A 100 9.27 -2.51 -19.84
N LEU A 101 9.79 -3.00 -18.71
CA LEU A 101 10.60 -2.19 -17.80
C LEU A 101 11.83 -1.59 -18.48
N PHE A 102 12.54 -2.36 -19.31
CA PHE A 102 13.77 -1.89 -19.93
C PHE A 102 13.53 -0.84 -21.01
N SER A 103 12.43 -0.92 -21.77
CA SER A 103 12.10 0.12 -22.76
C SER A 103 11.65 1.41 -22.08
N GLN A 104 10.82 1.32 -21.04
CA GLN A 104 10.38 2.48 -20.27
C GLN A 104 11.53 3.14 -19.50
N LEU A 105 12.43 2.32 -18.94
CA LEU A 105 13.65 2.82 -18.31
C LEU A 105 14.58 3.50 -19.32
N ALA A 106 14.69 2.98 -20.54
CA ALA A 106 15.53 3.60 -21.57
C ALA A 106 15.05 5.00 -21.97
N LYS A 107 13.74 5.26 -21.96
CA LYS A 107 13.17 6.60 -22.22
C LYS A 107 13.56 7.62 -21.15
N LYS A 108 13.69 7.19 -19.89
CA LYS A 108 14.03 8.09 -18.77
C LYS A 108 15.52 8.16 -18.48
N HIS A 109 16.22 7.04 -18.60
CA HIS A 109 17.62 6.92 -18.23
C HIS A 109 18.34 5.84 -19.05
N PRO A 110 18.82 6.17 -20.27
CA PRO A 110 19.43 5.20 -21.19
C PRO A 110 20.61 4.40 -20.61
N ALA A 111 21.51 5.04 -19.85
CA ALA A 111 22.68 4.38 -19.28
C ALA A 111 22.30 3.31 -18.24
N LEU A 112 21.42 3.65 -17.30
CA LEU A 112 20.84 2.72 -16.33
C LEU A 112 20.04 1.61 -17.02
N ALA A 113 19.31 1.91 -18.09
CA ALA A 113 18.61 0.88 -18.86
C ALA A 113 19.57 -0.13 -19.49
N LYS A 114 20.70 0.32 -20.03
CA LYS A 114 21.76 -0.55 -20.56
C LYS A 114 22.36 -1.42 -19.44
N LEU A 115 22.60 -0.83 -18.27
CA LEU A 115 23.07 -1.55 -17.08
C LEU A 115 22.07 -2.62 -16.64
N ALA A 116 20.81 -2.25 -16.47
CA ALA A 116 19.73 -3.13 -16.04
C ALA A 116 19.45 -4.26 -17.06
N LYS A 117 19.56 -3.99 -18.36
CA LYS A 117 19.46 -5.05 -19.40
C LYS A 117 20.59 -6.07 -19.27
N ARG A 118 21.81 -5.62 -18.97
CA ARG A 118 23.00 -6.48 -18.85
C ARG A 118 22.99 -7.28 -17.54
N GLN A 119 22.70 -6.63 -16.41
CA GLN A 119 22.79 -7.24 -15.08
C GLN A 119 21.47 -7.86 -14.61
N LYS A 120 20.35 -7.49 -15.23
CA LYS A 120 18.99 -7.80 -14.78
C LYS A 120 18.73 -7.30 -13.35
N LEU A 121 17.53 -7.56 -12.82
CA LEU A 121 17.13 -7.15 -11.48
C LEU A 121 17.34 -8.29 -10.49
N ARG A 122 17.83 -7.98 -9.28
CA ARG A 122 18.12 -8.99 -8.25
C ARG A 122 16.87 -9.55 -7.58
N GLY A 123 15.79 -8.78 -7.56
CA GLY A 123 14.59 -9.18 -6.85
C GLY A 123 13.47 -8.15 -6.91
N ILE A 124 12.38 -8.48 -6.23
CA ILE A 124 11.17 -7.67 -6.10
C ILE A 124 10.86 -7.57 -4.61
N PHE A 125 10.55 -6.36 -4.15
CA PHE A 125 9.96 -6.14 -2.82
C PHE A 125 8.68 -5.34 -3.02
N SER A 126 7.54 -5.88 -2.58
CA SER A 126 6.24 -5.34 -2.93
C SER A 126 5.20 -5.63 -1.84
N SER A 127 4.19 -4.76 -1.76
CA SER A 127 2.91 -5.05 -1.13
C SER A 127 1.85 -5.00 -2.22
N PRO A 128 1.41 -6.15 -2.77
CA PRO A 128 0.33 -6.18 -3.75
C PRO A 128 -0.96 -5.53 -3.21
N PRO A 129 -1.87 -5.05 -4.08
CA PRO A 129 -3.17 -4.58 -3.63
C PRO A 129 -3.91 -5.69 -2.87
N TYR A 130 -4.75 -5.33 -1.89
CA TYR A 130 -5.58 -6.30 -1.17
C TYR A 130 -6.90 -6.52 -1.88
N VAL A 131 -7.29 -7.77 -2.08
CA VAL A 131 -8.52 -8.13 -2.81
C VAL A 131 -9.76 -7.45 -2.21
N GLY A 132 -10.42 -6.64 -3.03
CA GLY A 132 -11.70 -5.99 -2.73
C GLY A 132 -11.67 -5.09 -1.50
N LEU A 133 -10.50 -4.49 -1.18
CA LEU A 133 -10.36 -3.66 0.01
C LEU A 133 -10.66 -2.18 -0.27
N ILE A 134 -10.05 -1.64 -1.33
CA ILE A 134 -10.13 -0.23 -1.73
C ILE A 134 -10.01 -0.14 -3.25
N ASP A 135 -10.57 0.92 -3.84
CA ASP A 135 -10.29 1.33 -5.21
C ASP A 135 -9.06 2.25 -5.18
N TYR A 136 -7.91 1.76 -5.66
CA TYR A 136 -6.63 2.42 -5.44
C TYR A 136 -6.49 3.73 -6.22
N HIS A 137 -6.99 3.80 -7.46
CA HIS A 137 -7.01 5.03 -8.25
C HIS A 137 -7.88 6.09 -7.58
N GLU A 138 -9.05 5.70 -7.07
CA GLU A 138 -9.95 6.64 -6.41
C GLU A 138 -9.36 7.16 -5.10
N GLN A 139 -8.87 6.27 -4.24
CA GLN A 139 -8.25 6.68 -2.98
C GLN A 139 -7.01 7.56 -3.16
N HIS A 140 -6.32 7.45 -4.30
CA HIS A 140 -5.12 8.22 -4.62
C HIS A 140 -5.35 9.24 -5.75
N ALA A 141 -6.59 9.63 -6.05
CA ALA A 141 -6.92 10.50 -7.17
C ALA A 141 -6.10 11.81 -7.20
N TYR A 142 -5.88 12.41 -6.01
CA TYR A 142 -5.05 13.60 -5.87
C TYR A 142 -3.61 13.41 -6.38
N ALA A 143 -3.03 12.22 -6.24
CA ALA A 143 -1.68 11.94 -6.71
C ALA A 143 -1.64 11.81 -8.23
N TYR A 144 -2.66 11.21 -8.83
CA TYR A 144 -2.78 11.13 -10.29
C TYR A 144 -2.92 12.54 -10.89
N GLU A 145 -3.75 13.39 -10.30
CA GLU A 145 -3.91 14.79 -10.71
C GLU A 145 -2.59 15.57 -10.54
N LEU A 146 -1.97 15.52 -9.36
CA LEU A 146 -0.75 16.26 -9.04
C LEU A 146 0.42 15.91 -9.98
N PHE A 147 0.54 14.64 -10.37
CA PHE A 147 1.62 14.17 -11.24
C PHE A 147 1.21 14.08 -12.72
N GLY A 148 -0.01 14.51 -13.09
CA GLY A 148 -0.51 14.44 -14.45
C GLY A 148 -0.53 13.01 -15.01
N LEU A 149 -0.82 12.03 -14.16
CA LEU A 149 -0.87 10.61 -14.53
C LEU A 149 -2.28 10.24 -14.97
N GLU A 150 -2.37 9.48 -16.06
CA GLU A 150 -3.63 8.91 -16.52
C GLU A 150 -4.09 7.80 -15.56
N ARG A 151 -5.39 7.80 -15.24
CA ARG A 151 -6.01 6.74 -14.42
C ARG A 151 -6.44 5.57 -15.30
N GLN A 152 -6.33 4.36 -14.78
CA GLN A 152 -6.69 3.11 -15.45
C GLN A 152 -7.51 2.22 -14.50
N ASP A 153 -8.58 2.78 -13.95
CA ASP A 153 -9.41 2.20 -12.89
C ASP A 153 -9.87 0.77 -13.19
N GLU A 154 -10.30 0.50 -14.42
CA GLU A 154 -10.79 -0.83 -14.83
C GLU A 154 -9.71 -1.92 -14.83
N GLN A 155 -8.44 -1.51 -14.94
CA GLN A 155 -7.28 -2.40 -14.93
C GLN A 155 -6.80 -2.71 -13.50
N GLU A 156 -7.49 -2.24 -12.46
CA GLU A 156 -7.14 -2.57 -11.08
C GLU A 156 -7.31 -4.06 -10.78
N ILE A 157 -6.24 -4.64 -10.23
CA ILE A 157 -6.24 -5.98 -9.64
C ILE A 157 -6.78 -5.86 -8.21
N GLY A 158 -7.89 -6.52 -7.93
CA GLY A 158 -8.49 -6.55 -6.60
C GLY A 158 -9.23 -5.28 -6.18
N ALA A 159 -9.80 -4.52 -7.13
CA ALA A 159 -10.59 -3.33 -6.85
C ALA A 159 -11.78 -3.59 -5.91
N LEU A 160 -12.15 -2.60 -5.08
CA LEU A 160 -13.28 -2.67 -4.15
C LEU A 160 -14.60 -2.87 -4.90
N PHE A 161 -14.80 -2.22 -6.04
CA PHE A 161 -16.04 -2.40 -6.82
C PHE A 161 -16.25 -3.84 -7.32
N LYS A 162 -15.17 -4.65 -7.42
CA LYS A 162 -15.23 -6.10 -7.74
C LYS A 162 -15.57 -6.96 -6.51
N LYS A 163 -15.62 -6.38 -5.32
CA LYS A 163 -15.91 -7.03 -4.03
C LYS A 163 -14.91 -8.16 -3.71
N GLN A 164 -15.26 -9.04 -2.78
CA GLN A 164 -14.41 -10.14 -2.29
C GLN A 164 -15.01 -11.53 -2.59
N THR A 165 -15.81 -11.64 -3.66
CA THR A 165 -16.44 -12.91 -4.07
C THR A 165 -15.38 -13.95 -4.45
N LYS A 166 -15.76 -15.24 -4.52
CA LYS A 166 -14.85 -16.29 -4.99
C LYS A 166 -14.31 -16.03 -6.40
N LYS A 167 -15.15 -15.48 -7.28
CA LYS A 167 -14.73 -15.04 -8.62
C LYS A 167 -13.69 -13.92 -8.54
N ALA A 168 -13.94 -12.88 -7.72
CA ALA A 168 -12.97 -11.79 -7.53
C ALA A 168 -11.64 -12.27 -6.92
N GLN A 169 -11.68 -13.25 -6.01
CA GLN A 169 -10.48 -13.89 -5.46
C GLN A 169 -9.69 -14.64 -6.55
N GLN A 170 -10.38 -15.36 -7.44
CA GLN A 170 -9.74 -16.06 -8.56
C GLN A 170 -9.12 -15.08 -9.57
N GLU A 171 -9.84 -14.03 -9.94
CA GLU A 171 -9.33 -12.95 -10.81
C GLU A 171 -8.12 -12.25 -10.19
N TYR A 172 -8.16 -12.01 -8.88
CA TYR A 172 -7.02 -11.46 -8.13
C TYR A 172 -5.80 -12.38 -8.21
N VAL A 173 -5.97 -13.68 -7.93
CA VAL A 173 -4.89 -14.67 -8.01
C VAL A 173 -4.28 -14.69 -9.41
N GLN A 174 -5.11 -14.73 -10.45
CA GLN A 174 -4.66 -14.72 -11.85
C GLN A 174 -3.91 -13.43 -12.19
N GLY A 175 -4.42 -12.27 -11.78
CA GLY A 175 -3.80 -10.97 -12.02
C GLY A 175 -2.42 -10.86 -11.36
N ILE A 176 -2.31 -11.19 -10.07
CA ILE A 176 -1.02 -11.14 -9.37
C ILE A 176 -0.04 -12.17 -9.94
N ALA A 177 -0.49 -13.39 -10.24
CA ALA A 177 0.36 -14.41 -10.87
C ALA A 177 0.90 -13.93 -12.22
N LYS A 178 0.05 -13.32 -13.06
CA LYS A 178 0.44 -12.76 -14.37
C LYS A 178 1.46 -11.63 -14.24
N VAL A 179 1.31 -10.76 -13.25
CA VAL A 179 2.34 -9.74 -12.91
C VAL A 179 3.67 -10.42 -12.57
N LEU A 180 3.67 -11.43 -11.70
CA LEU A 180 4.90 -12.13 -11.30
C LEU A 180 5.57 -12.84 -12.48
N VAL A 181 4.82 -13.58 -13.29
CA VAL A 181 5.32 -14.24 -14.51
C VAL A 181 5.95 -13.22 -15.46
N HIS A 182 5.29 -12.09 -15.69
CA HIS A 182 5.82 -11.04 -16.54
C HIS A 182 7.10 -10.43 -15.95
N CYS A 183 7.11 -10.15 -14.65
CA CYS A 183 8.26 -9.57 -13.97
C CYS A 183 9.50 -10.47 -13.97
N GLN A 184 9.32 -11.80 -13.87
CA GLN A 184 10.42 -12.77 -13.86
C GLN A 184 11.37 -12.65 -15.06
N ARG A 185 10.87 -12.21 -16.22
CA ARG A 185 11.67 -12.00 -17.45
C ARG A 185 12.79 -10.97 -17.26
N PHE A 186 12.61 -10.03 -16.34
CA PHE A 186 13.57 -8.98 -16.01
C PHE A 186 14.52 -9.36 -14.85
N LEU A 187 14.31 -10.51 -14.20
CA LEU A 187 15.08 -10.93 -13.03
C LEU A 187 16.30 -11.77 -13.42
N THR A 188 17.34 -11.73 -12.58
CA THR A 188 18.49 -12.65 -12.64
C THR A 188 18.12 -14.03 -12.09
N LYS A 189 18.87 -15.08 -12.45
CA LYS A 189 18.75 -16.39 -11.77
C LYS A 189 18.99 -16.27 -10.26
N GLY A 190 18.29 -17.10 -9.48
CA GLY A 190 18.35 -17.08 -8.03
C GLY A 190 17.80 -15.79 -7.40
N PHE A 191 16.88 -15.09 -8.08
CA PHE A 191 16.28 -13.85 -7.59
C PHE A 191 15.56 -14.03 -6.25
N ASP A 192 15.20 -12.91 -5.62
CA ASP A 192 14.41 -12.89 -4.39
C ASP A 192 13.14 -12.08 -4.60
N ILE A 193 11.98 -12.66 -4.32
CA ILE A 193 10.71 -11.92 -4.34
C ILE A 193 10.14 -11.91 -2.92
N PHE A 194 9.91 -10.71 -2.39
CA PHE A 194 9.27 -10.51 -1.09
C PHE A 194 7.93 -9.82 -1.29
N LEU A 195 6.84 -10.51 -0.93
CA LEU A 195 5.49 -9.95 -0.97
C LEU A 195 4.96 -9.80 0.45
N VAL A 196 4.61 -8.58 0.83
CA VAL A 196 3.98 -8.27 2.11
C VAL A 196 2.47 -8.26 1.91
N ALA A 197 1.75 -9.11 2.65
CA ALA A 197 0.30 -9.21 2.51
C ALA A 197 -0.39 -9.73 3.76
N ASN A 198 -1.69 -9.45 3.87
CA ASN A 198 -2.58 -10.09 4.81
C ASN A 198 -3.33 -11.18 4.04
N ASP A 199 -2.93 -12.43 4.24
CA ASP A 199 -3.48 -13.54 3.45
C ASP A 199 -4.68 -14.21 4.11
N LYS A 200 -5.74 -13.44 4.32
CA LYS A 200 -6.98 -13.92 4.96
C LYS A 200 -7.63 -15.10 4.23
N TYR A 201 -7.47 -15.17 2.90
CA TYR A 201 -8.14 -16.15 2.04
C TYR A 201 -7.22 -17.24 1.50
N ASN A 202 -5.97 -17.31 1.97
CA ASN A 202 -4.96 -18.26 1.50
C ASN A 202 -4.73 -18.20 -0.03
N LEU A 203 -4.59 -16.99 -0.57
CA LEU A 203 -4.44 -16.69 -1.98
C LEU A 203 -2.98 -16.75 -2.44
N TYR A 204 -2.01 -16.62 -1.54
CA TYR A 204 -0.59 -16.55 -1.93
C TYR A 204 0.00 -17.89 -2.37
N PRO A 205 -0.38 -19.05 -1.78
CA PRO A 205 0.04 -20.35 -2.32
C PRO A 205 -0.37 -20.58 -3.79
N PRO A 206 -1.65 -20.39 -4.21
CA PRO A 206 -2.01 -20.56 -5.61
C PRO A 206 -1.40 -19.48 -6.52
N ILE A 207 -1.15 -18.26 -6.03
CA ILE A 207 -0.40 -17.24 -6.79
C ILE A 207 1.02 -17.72 -7.09
N ALA A 208 1.73 -18.23 -6.09
CA ALA A 208 3.09 -18.74 -6.26
C ALA A 208 3.11 -19.91 -7.25
N GLU A 209 2.17 -20.85 -7.12
CA GLU A 209 2.08 -22.01 -8.00
C GLU A 209 1.81 -21.62 -9.46
N GLN A 210 0.84 -20.73 -9.71
CA GLN A 210 0.54 -20.22 -11.06
C GLN A 210 1.67 -19.40 -11.66
N ALA A 211 2.51 -18.77 -10.82
CA ALA A 211 3.67 -18.02 -11.27
C ALA A 211 4.93 -18.88 -11.48
N ASP A 212 4.83 -20.20 -11.29
CA ASP A 212 5.97 -21.12 -11.28
C ASP A 212 7.05 -20.76 -10.25
N LEU A 213 6.60 -20.32 -9.08
CA LEU A 213 7.42 -19.97 -7.92
C LEU A 213 7.11 -20.91 -6.75
N GLN A 214 7.95 -20.87 -5.74
CA GLN A 214 7.74 -21.53 -4.45
C GLN A 214 7.90 -20.54 -3.29
N ILE A 215 7.06 -20.67 -2.28
CA ILE A 215 7.19 -19.91 -1.02
C ILE A 215 8.18 -20.68 -0.12
N VAL A 216 9.39 -20.18 0.03
CA VAL A 216 10.44 -20.84 0.83
C VAL A 216 10.39 -20.43 2.31
N HIS A 217 9.95 -19.20 2.61
CA HIS A 217 9.79 -18.69 3.96
C HIS A 217 8.55 -17.80 4.11
N GLN A 218 7.99 -17.77 5.32
CA GLN A 218 6.91 -16.88 5.72
C GLN A 218 7.25 -16.23 7.06
N TYR A 219 7.30 -14.90 7.07
CA TYR A 219 7.56 -14.13 8.29
C TYR A 219 6.30 -13.41 8.74
N LYS A 220 5.79 -13.71 9.93
CA LYS A 220 4.58 -13.09 10.47
C LYS A 220 4.93 -11.84 11.29
N ARG A 221 4.30 -10.73 10.96
CA ARG A 221 4.45 -9.45 11.66
C ARG A 221 3.09 -9.01 12.23
N PRO A 222 2.96 -8.81 13.56
CA PRO A 222 1.75 -8.24 14.13
C PRO A 222 1.62 -6.75 13.78
N VAL A 223 0.42 -6.29 13.46
CA VAL A 223 0.10 -4.87 13.26
C VAL A 223 -0.65 -4.36 14.48
N LEU A 224 0.05 -3.59 15.32
CA LEU A 224 -0.43 -3.21 16.66
C LEU A 224 -1.30 -1.93 16.69
N ASN A 225 -1.26 -1.11 15.63
CA ASN A 225 -1.93 0.21 15.60
C ASN A 225 -2.83 0.35 14.36
N ARG A 226 -4.15 0.12 14.51
CA ARG A 226 -5.16 0.35 13.47
C ARG A 226 -6.11 1.49 13.87
N THR A 227 -6.48 2.30 12.88
CA THR A 227 -7.44 3.40 13.03
C THR A 227 -8.90 2.91 13.07
N GLU A 228 -9.15 1.73 12.51
CA GLU A 228 -10.47 1.10 12.42
C GLU A 228 -10.93 0.49 13.75
N LYS A 229 -12.25 0.32 13.92
CA LYS A 229 -12.87 -0.19 15.15
C LYS A 229 -12.52 -1.65 15.49
N ASP A 230 -12.01 -2.40 14.53
CA ASP A 230 -11.71 -3.82 14.66
C ASP A 230 -10.43 -4.04 15.50
N LYS A 231 -10.60 -4.70 16.66
CA LYS A 231 -9.52 -5.09 17.58
C LYS A 231 -9.01 -6.51 17.34
N GLY A 232 -9.48 -7.19 16.29
CA GLY A 232 -8.99 -8.51 15.91
C GLY A 232 -7.48 -8.49 15.63
N ALA A 233 -6.81 -9.62 15.89
CA ALA A 233 -5.40 -9.78 15.55
C ALA A 233 -5.21 -9.63 14.04
N TYR A 234 -4.65 -8.50 13.61
CA TYR A 234 -4.24 -8.29 12.22
C TYR A 234 -2.74 -8.55 12.12
N SER A 235 -2.36 -9.49 11.27
CA SER A 235 -0.97 -9.77 10.96
C SER A 235 -0.73 -9.68 9.47
N GLU A 236 0.43 -9.16 9.12
CA GLU A 236 0.98 -9.24 7.77
C GLU A 236 1.94 -10.43 7.72
N ILE A 237 1.99 -11.08 6.57
CA ILE A 237 2.94 -12.13 6.25
C ILE A 237 3.86 -11.57 5.18
N ILE A 238 5.17 -11.68 5.40
CA ILE A 238 6.17 -11.47 4.36
C ILE A 238 6.43 -12.85 3.74
N PHE A 239 5.92 -13.04 2.53
CA PHE A 239 6.19 -14.22 1.73
C PHE A 239 7.52 -14.04 1.00
N HIS A 240 8.45 -14.97 1.19
CA HIS A 240 9.67 -15.06 0.41
C HIS A 240 9.49 -16.11 -0.67
N LEU A 241 9.43 -15.66 -1.93
CA LEU A 241 9.27 -16.50 -3.10
C LEU A 241 10.59 -16.64 -3.86
N LYS A 242 10.84 -17.87 -4.33
CA LYS A 242 11.99 -18.28 -5.14
C LYS A 242 11.52 -19.01 -6.41
N GLU A 243 12.40 -19.08 -7.40
CA GLU A 243 12.24 -20.03 -8.51
C GLU A 243 12.12 -21.47 -7.96
N LYS A 244 11.33 -22.31 -8.63
CA LYS A 244 11.20 -23.73 -8.27
C LYS A 244 12.49 -24.50 -8.54
#